data_AF-A0A933JW07-F1
#
_entry.id   AF-A0A933JW07-F1
#
_cell.length_a   1.000
_cell.length_b   1.000
_cell.length_c   1.000
_cell.angle_alpha   90.00
_cell.angle_beta   90.00
_cell.angle_gamma   90.00
#
_symmetry.space_group_name_H-M   'P 1'
#
loop_
_entity.id
_entity.type
_entity.pdbx_description
1 polymer ?
#
loop_
_entity_poly.entity_id
_entity_poly.type
_entity_poly.pdbx_seq_one_letter_code
_entity_poly.pdbx_strand_id
1 'polypeptide(L)'
;MPSGGDGSRSTAVGLEILDSDPNVEEAGVDPGYEISEQLVRAPGIGVGNVPNRRGWISGVPRLAVEYSSVGQDEEKLEDKIQDFLSAGTEWVWVVRLLGPRRVEVYDKNGWRAFTPGQVITAPGVLKNPVPVEAFFDRDTAHEVTLANLLQRRGYENLGAVLEEGREEGQREGQRAALREAVTRVLRARGLEVTETQRAKLLAESEVARLERWLEASAVSSSAEQALSEE
;
A
#
# COMPACT_ATOMS: atom_id res chain seq x y z
N MET A 1 24.46 -4.33 -20.36
CA MET A 1 25.47 -4.59 -19.30
C MET A 1 24.71 -4.81 -18.00
N PRO A 2 25.18 -5.66 -17.08
CA PRO A 2 24.55 -5.79 -15.77
C PRO A 2 24.57 -4.44 -15.03
N SER A 3 23.53 -4.18 -14.22
CA SER A 3 23.42 -2.94 -13.44
C SER A 3 24.54 -2.85 -12.39
N GLY A 4 25.07 -1.64 -12.20
CA GLY A 4 25.94 -1.32 -11.07
C GLY A 4 25.19 -1.37 -9.72
N GLY A 5 25.91 -1.31 -8.60
CA GLY A 5 25.31 -1.46 -7.27
C GLY A 5 24.26 -0.40 -6.91
N ASP A 6 24.41 0.81 -7.45
CA ASP A 6 23.42 1.89 -7.36
C ASP A 6 22.17 1.57 -8.18
N GLY A 7 22.32 1.07 -9.40
CA GLY A 7 21.23 0.63 -10.26
C GLY A 7 20.44 -0.53 -9.64
N SER A 8 21.11 -1.58 -9.16
CA SER A 8 20.41 -2.75 -8.58
C SER A 8 19.56 -2.41 -7.37
N ARG A 9 20.05 -1.56 -6.47
CA ARG A 9 19.26 -1.10 -5.31
C ARG A 9 18.11 -0.21 -5.74
N SER A 10 18.35 0.72 -6.66
CA SER A 10 17.33 1.65 -7.11
C SER A 10 16.20 0.94 -7.86
N THR A 11 16.50 -0.07 -8.69
CA THR A 11 15.51 -0.92 -9.35
C THR A 11 14.58 -1.62 -8.35
N ALA A 12 15.13 -2.18 -7.26
CA ALA A 12 14.30 -2.84 -6.24
C ALA A 12 13.32 -1.86 -5.56
N VAL A 13 13.81 -0.66 -5.22
CA VAL A 13 12.99 0.40 -4.62
C VAL A 13 11.94 0.93 -5.60
N GLY A 14 12.31 1.13 -6.86
CA GLY A 14 11.39 1.53 -7.92
C GLY A 14 10.28 0.51 -8.14
N LEU A 15 10.60 -0.79 -8.13
CA LEU A 15 9.60 -1.84 -8.25
C LEU A 15 8.61 -1.77 -7.09
N GLU A 16 9.09 -1.63 -5.85
CA GLU A 16 8.24 -1.55 -4.65
C GLU A 16 7.20 -0.43 -4.75
N ILE A 17 7.63 0.75 -5.19
CA ILE A 17 6.75 1.91 -5.37
C ILE A 17 5.67 1.63 -6.41
N LEU A 18 6.05 1.05 -7.55
CA LEU A 18 5.14 0.88 -8.69
C LEU A 18 4.20 -0.31 -8.51
N ASP A 19 4.71 -1.46 -8.04
CA ASP A 19 3.93 -2.68 -7.80
C ASP A 19 2.88 -2.49 -6.70
N SER A 20 3.18 -1.64 -5.71
CA SER A 20 2.23 -1.34 -4.65
C SER A 20 1.07 -0.46 -5.10
N ASP A 21 1.15 0.26 -6.22
CA ASP A 21 0.09 1.18 -6.66
C ASP A 21 -1.26 0.45 -6.80
N PRO A 22 -2.39 1.04 -6.36
CA PRO A 22 -3.67 0.35 -6.38
C PRO A 22 -4.19 -0.07 -7.77
N ASN A 23 -3.74 0.57 -8.85
CA ASN A 23 -4.11 0.19 -10.22
C ASN A 23 -3.17 -0.88 -10.81
N VAL A 24 -2.09 -1.25 -10.11
CA VAL A 24 -1.11 -2.21 -10.60
C VAL A 24 -1.43 -3.61 -10.09
N GLU A 25 -1.60 -4.53 -11.04
CA GLU A 25 -1.81 -5.96 -10.79
C GLU A 25 -0.55 -6.79 -11.03
N GLU A 26 0.30 -6.34 -11.97
CA GLU A 26 1.47 -7.07 -12.43
C GLU A 26 2.64 -6.11 -12.66
N ALA A 27 3.76 -6.35 -11.99
CA ALA A 27 5.03 -5.69 -12.26
C ALA A 27 6.20 -6.67 -12.05
N GLY A 28 7.37 -6.36 -12.62
CA GLY A 28 8.56 -7.18 -12.42
C GLY A 28 9.85 -6.52 -12.85
N VAL A 29 10.97 -7.10 -12.40
CA VAL A 29 12.34 -6.67 -12.74
C VAL A 29 12.85 -7.45 -13.93
N ASP A 30 13.48 -6.75 -14.87
CA ASP A 30 14.04 -7.32 -16.10
C ASP A 30 13.09 -8.25 -16.90
N PRO A 31 11.77 -7.95 -17.03
CA PRO A 31 10.86 -8.81 -17.79
C PRO A 31 11.21 -8.82 -19.28
N GLY A 32 11.56 -9.99 -19.82
CA GLY A 32 11.95 -10.14 -21.22
C GLY A 32 10.74 -10.24 -22.15
N TYR A 33 10.55 -9.22 -22.99
CA TYR A 33 9.51 -9.14 -24.00
C TYR A 33 10.02 -9.50 -25.38
N GLU A 34 9.35 -10.46 -26.02
CA GLU A 34 9.44 -10.71 -27.45
C GLU A 34 8.51 -9.72 -28.17
N ILE A 35 9.08 -8.58 -28.58
CA ILE A 35 8.38 -7.50 -29.29
C ILE A 35 8.09 -7.92 -30.73
N SER A 36 9.00 -8.67 -31.34
CA SER A 36 8.82 -9.32 -32.64
C SER A 36 9.72 -10.56 -32.74
N GLU A 37 9.57 -11.37 -33.79
CA GLU A 37 10.37 -12.59 -34.01
C GLU A 37 11.90 -12.38 -33.98
N GLN A 38 12.36 -11.14 -34.23
CA GLN A 38 13.79 -10.79 -34.27
C GLN A 38 14.21 -9.86 -33.12
N LEU A 39 13.26 -9.44 -32.28
CA LEU A 39 13.48 -8.39 -31.29
C LEU A 39 12.98 -8.79 -29.91
N VAL A 40 13.94 -8.97 -29.00
CA VAL A 40 13.69 -9.10 -27.57
C VAL A 40 14.21 -7.86 -26.84
N ARG A 41 13.41 -7.33 -25.93
CA ARG A 41 13.76 -6.23 -25.03
C ARG A 41 13.32 -6.54 -23.61
N ALA A 42 14.15 -6.19 -22.64
CA ALA A 42 13.79 -6.29 -21.23
C ALA A 42 14.00 -4.92 -20.58
N PRO A 43 12.97 -4.26 -20.05
CA PRO A 43 13.16 -3.03 -19.31
C PRO A 43 13.70 -3.33 -17.91
N GLY A 44 14.30 -2.36 -17.23
CA GLY A 44 14.70 -2.54 -15.83
C GLY A 44 13.52 -2.90 -14.93
N ILE A 45 12.38 -2.25 -15.15
CA ILE A 45 11.08 -2.61 -14.55
C ILE A 45 10.00 -2.57 -15.65
N GLY A 46 9.12 -3.57 -15.67
CA GLY A 46 7.88 -3.54 -16.46
C GLY A 46 6.66 -3.47 -15.55
N VAL A 47 5.67 -2.67 -15.91
CA VAL A 47 4.37 -2.56 -15.24
C VAL A 47 3.24 -2.80 -16.25
N GLY A 48 2.36 -3.74 -15.92
CA GLY A 48 1.36 -4.31 -16.82
C GLY A 48 1.98 -5.32 -17.79
N ASN A 49 1.27 -6.43 -18.06
CA ASN A 49 1.75 -7.55 -18.88
C ASN A 49 3.07 -8.14 -18.33
N VAL A 50 3.05 -8.58 -17.07
CA VAL A 50 4.15 -9.31 -16.43
C VAL A 50 3.59 -10.61 -15.85
N PRO A 51 3.20 -11.57 -16.71
CA PRO A 51 2.50 -12.76 -16.27
C PRO A 51 3.43 -13.70 -15.50
N ASN A 52 2.89 -14.35 -14.45
CA ASN A 52 3.61 -15.39 -13.71
C ASN A 52 3.64 -16.73 -14.47
N ARG A 53 4.39 -16.78 -15.58
CA ARG A 53 4.57 -17.98 -16.41
C ARG A 53 5.98 -18.04 -17.01
N ARG A 54 6.39 -19.24 -17.44
CA ARG A 54 7.72 -19.48 -18.03
C ARG A 54 7.80 -18.93 -19.46
N GLY A 55 8.99 -18.48 -19.86
CA GLY A 55 9.32 -18.09 -21.23
C GLY A 55 9.34 -16.58 -21.46
N TRP A 56 9.60 -16.17 -22.71
CA TRP A 56 9.51 -14.77 -23.12
C TRP A 56 8.05 -14.29 -23.08
N ILE A 57 7.87 -13.02 -22.72
CA ILE A 57 6.56 -12.38 -22.64
C ILE A 57 6.22 -11.83 -24.02
N SER A 58 5.04 -12.15 -24.56
CA SER A 58 4.59 -11.60 -25.83
C SER A 58 4.02 -10.19 -25.62
N GLY A 59 4.28 -9.29 -26.58
CA GLY A 59 3.83 -7.90 -26.52
C GLY A 59 4.78 -7.01 -25.74
N VAL A 60 4.25 -6.04 -25.00
CA VAL A 60 5.03 -5.03 -24.26
C VAL A 60 4.37 -4.67 -22.94
N PRO A 61 5.09 -4.08 -21.97
CA PRO A 61 4.47 -3.51 -20.78
C PRO A 61 3.76 -2.20 -21.12
N ARG A 62 2.83 -1.80 -20.25
CA ARG A 62 2.15 -0.50 -20.37
C ARG A 62 3.06 0.64 -19.91
N LEU A 63 3.88 0.40 -18.88
CA LEU A 63 4.94 1.29 -18.43
C LEU A 63 6.26 0.51 -18.33
N ALA A 64 7.30 1.00 -18.99
CA ALA A 64 8.68 0.51 -18.88
C ALA A 64 9.54 1.52 -18.11
N VAL A 65 10.41 1.06 -17.21
CA VAL A 65 11.33 1.92 -16.45
C VAL A 65 12.78 1.46 -16.63
N GLU A 66 13.66 2.41 -16.94
CA GLU A 66 15.11 2.23 -17.03
C GLU A 66 15.81 3.03 -15.94
N TYR A 67 16.85 2.43 -15.34
CA TYR A 67 17.81 3.16 -14.51
C TYR A 67 19.10 3.35 -15.31
N SER A 68 19.43 4.60 -15.64
CA SER A 68 20.65 4.95 -16.36
C SER A 68 21.73 5.39 -15.37
N SER A 69 22.85 4.65 -15.34
CA SER A 69 24.03 4.91 -14.50
C SER A 69 25.34 4.78 -15.29
N VAL A 70 26.48 4.71 -14.60
CA VAL A 70 27.84 4.59 -15.15
C VAL A 70 27.90 3.43 -16.14
N GLY A 71 28.41 3.72 -17.35
CA GLY A 71 28.57 2.73 -18.40
C GLY A 71 27.30 2.48 -19.22
N GLN A 72 26.23 3.25 -19.00
CA GLN A 72 25.08 3.25 -19.90
C GLN A 72 25.49 3.74 -21.29
N ASP A 73 25.07 3.00 -22.31
CA ASP A 73 25.16 3.39 -23.71
C ASP A 73 23.88 4.15 -24.08
N GLU A 74 24.03 5.45 -24.35
CA GLU A 74 22.89 6.35 -24.59
C GLU A 74 22.21 6.09 -25.93
N GLU A 75 22.96 5.75 -26.98
CA GLU A 75 22.38 5.41 -28.29
C GLU A 75 21.52 4.15 -28.18
N LYS A 76 22.01 3.11 -27.50
CA LYS A 76 21.23 1.89 -27.26
C LYS A 76 20.03 2.11 -26.33
N LEU A 77 20.14 3.05 -25.39
CA LEU A 77 19.01 3.41 -24.54
C LEU A 77 17.93 4.11 -25.36
N GLU A 78 18.31 5.01 -26.26
CA GLU A 78 17.39 5.68 -27.18
C GLU A 78 16.69 4.67 -28.10
N ASP A 79 17.44 3.75 -28.71
CA ASP A 79 16.87 2.66 -29.53
C ASP A 79 15.85 1.85 -28.72
N LYS A 80 16.18 1.48 -27.48
CA LYS A 80 15.30 0.70 -26.60
C LYS A 80 14.02 1.46 -26.25
N ILE A 81 14.11 2.77 -26.00
CA ILE A 81 12.93 3.61 -25.76
C ILE A 81 12.03 3.62 -27.00
N GLN A 82 12.60 3.82 -28.19
CA GLN A 82 11.85 3.83 -29.45
C GLN A 82 11.20 2.48 -29.75
N ASP A 83 11.90 1.37 -29.48
CA ASP A 83 11.37 0.02 -29.65
C ASP A 83 10.10 -0.20 -28.79
N PHE A 84 10.13 0.17 -27.51
CA PHE A 84 8.97 0.04 -26.63
C PHE A 84 7.81 0.93 -27.05
N LEU A 85 8.06 2.21 -27.32
CA LEU A 85 7.01 3.16 -27.73
C LEU A 85 6.37 2.74 -29.06
N SER A 86 7.18 2.31 -30.04
CA SER A 86 6.69 1.87 -31.36
C SER A 86 5.88 0.57 -31.28
N ALA A 87 6.17 -0.27 -30.28
CA ALA A 87 5.46 -1.52 -30.03
C ALA A 87 4.20 -1.35 -29.15
N GLY A 88 3.93 -0.14 -28.66
CA GLY A 88 2.68 0.20 -27.97
C GLY A 88 2.80 0.38 -26.45
N THR A 89 4.01 0.42 -25.88
CA THR A 89 4.19 0.87 -24.49
C THR A 89 3.71 2.33 -24.37
N GLU A 90 2.87 2.60 -23.37
CA GLU A 90 2.25 3.93 -23.21
C GLU A 90 3.24 4.93 -22.60
N TRP A 91 4.10 4.46 -21.68
CA TRP A 91 5.04 5.28 -20.94
C TRP A 91 6.41 4.60 -20.84
N VAL A 92 7.48 5.34 -21.09
CA VAL A 92 8.85 4.90 -20.76
C VAL A 92 9.47 5.92 -19.81
N TRP A 93 9.92 5.48 -18.64
CA TRP A 93 10.56 6.35 -17.64
C TRP A 93 12.04 6.02 -17.55
N VAL A 94 12.90 7.03 -17.65
CA VAL A 94 14.35 6.88 -17.47
C VAL A 94 14.77 7.63 -16.21
N VAL A 95 15.12 6.88 -15.17
CA VAL A 95 15.67 7.42 -13.93
C VAL A 95 17.17 7.64 -14.13
N ARG A 96 17.59 8.91 -14.09
CA ARG A 96 18.98 9.31 -14.33
C ARG A 96 19.74 9.36 -13.00
N LEU A 97 20.56 8.35 -12.75
CA LEU A 97 21.39 8.24 -11.54
C LEU A 97 22.66 9.10 -11.63
N LEU A 98 23.07 9.49 -12.85
CA LEU A 98 24.19 10.39 -13.09
C LEU A 98 23.76 11.82 -13.38
N GLY A 99 24.57 12.76 -12.90
CA GLY A 99 24.31 14.19 -13.02
C GLY A 99 23.17 14.65 -12.10
N PRO A 100 22.44 15.71 -12.47
CA PRO A 100 21.27 16.15 -11.71
C PRO A 100 20.21 15.05 -11.66
N ARG A 101 19.76 14.71 -10.44
CA ARG A 101 18.66 13.76 -10.20
C ARG A 101 17.45 14.21 -11.01
N ARG A 102 16.97 13.33 -11.88
CA ARG A 102 15.77 13.56 -12.68
C ARG A 102 15.20 12.23 -13.18
N VAL A 103 13.91 12.26 -13.50
CA VAL A 103 13.25 11.22 -14.28
C VAL A 103 12.84 11.83 -15.61
N GLU A 104 13.25 11.23 -16.71
CA GLU A 104 12.78 11.56 -18.05
C GLU A 104 11.58 10.67 -18.36
N VAL A 105 10.44 11.29 -18.64
CA VAL A 105 9.18 10.61 -18.97
C VAL A 105 8.93 10.76 -20.45
N TYR A 106 8.85 9.64 -21.15
CA TYR A 106 8.58 9.53 -22.58
C TYR A 106 7.19 8.97 -22.82
N ASP A 107 6.49 9.52 -23.80
CA ASP A 107 5.24 9.03 -24.34
C ASP A 107 5.21 9.22 -25.87
N LYS A 108 4.07 8.94 -26.51
CA LYS A 108 3.89 9.15 -27.95
C LYS A 108 4.01 10.62 -28.41
N ASN A 109 3.94 11.58 -27.50
CA ASN A 109 3.98 13.02 -27.79
C ASN A 109 5.39 13.61 -27.59
N GLY A 110 6.35 12.81 -27.12
CA GLY A 110 7.73 13.24 -26.88
C GLY A 110 8.16 12.91 -25.46
N TRP A 111 9.00 13.77 -24.89
CA TRP A 111 9.51 13.54 -23.53
C TRP A 111 9.66 14.82 -22.72
N ARG A 112 9.68 14.66 -21.39
CA ARG A 112 9.92 15.73 -20.42
C ARG A 112 10.74 15.22 -19.25
N ALA A 113 11.68 16.04 -18.78
CA ALA A 113 12.40 15.79 -17.53
C ALA A 113 11.66 16.36 -16.32
N PHE A 114 11.66 15.60 -15.24
CA PHE A 114 11.13 15.97 -13.93
C PHE A 114 12.25 15.90 -12.88
N THR A 115 12.35 16.92 -12.05
CA THR A 115 13.38 17.08 -11.01
C THR A 115 12.78 16.93 -9.61
N PRO A 116 13.59 16.79 -8.55
CA PRO A 116 13.12 16.85 -7.17
C PRO A 116 12.19 18.05 -6.92
N GLY A 117 11.16 17.84 -6.12
CA GLY A 117 10.04 18.74 -5.86
C GLY A 117 8.88 18.60 -6.84
N GLN A 118 9.03 17.76 -7.88
CA GLN A 118 7.99 17.47 -8.85
C GLN A 118 7.48 16.04 -8.70
N VAL A 119 6.29 15.81 -9.25
CA VAL A 119 5.67 14.49 -9.32
C VAL A 119 5.50 14.05 -10.77
N ILE A 120 5.63 12.75 -11.03
CA ILE A 120 5.39 12.12 -12.32
C ILE A 120 4.10 11.30 -12.27
N THR A 121 3.41 11.21 -13.40
CA THR A 121 2.16 10.45 -13.53
C THR A 121 2.24 9.53 -14.74
N ALA A 122 1.53 8.40 -14.68
CA ALA A 122 1.27 7.54 -15.83
C ALA A 122 -0.24 7.27 -15.91
N PRO A 123 -1.03 8.24 -16.42
CA PRO A 123 -2.48 8.10 -16.54
C PRO A 123 -2.89 6.79 -17.23
N GLY A 124 -3.87 6.11 -16.64
CA GLY A 124 -4.35 4.82 -17.13
C GLY A 124 -3.51 3.61 -16.70
N VAL A 125 -2.30 3.81 -16.17
CA VAL A 125 -1.43 2.73 -15.64
C VAL A 125 -1.34 2.80 -14.13
N LEU A 126 -0.98 3.96 -13.58
CA LEU A 126 -0.89 4.20 -12.14
C LEU A 126 -2.11 4.99 -11.65
N LYS A 127 -2.55 4.73 -10.43
CA LYS A 127 -3.55 5.54 -9.74
C LYS A 127 -2.92 6.81 -9.19
N ASN A 128 -1.77 6.67 -8.53
CA ASN A 128 -1.16 7.73 -7.75
C ASN A 128 -0.01 8.39 -8.51
N PRO A 129 0.20 9.72 -8.34
CA PRO A 129 1.42 10.37 -8.77
C PRO A 129 2.61 9.90 -7.94
N VAL A 130 3.79 9.82 -8.54
CA VAL A 130 5.03 9.41 -7.87
C VAL A 130 5.96 10.62 -7.74
N PRO A 131 6.38 11.02 -6.53
CA PRO A 131 7.43 12.02 -6.35
C PRO A 131 8.74 11.58 -7.00
N VAL A 132 9.46 12.50 -7.65
CA VAL A 132 10.76 12.19 -8.28
C VAL A 132 11.75 11.63 -7.26
N GLU A 133 11.73 12.16 -6.03
CA GLU A 133 12.58 11.73 -4.91
C GLU A 133 12.42 10.25 -4.57
N ALA A 134 11.24 9.66 -4.76
CA ALA A 134 10.99 8.26 -4.42
C ALA A 134 11.92 7.29 -5.18
N PHE A 135 12.40 7.67 -6.37
CA PHE A 135 13.35 6.85 -7.15
C PHE A 135 14.81 6.94 -6.66
N PHE A 136 15.11 7.85 -5.74
CA PHE A 136 16.48 8.11 -5.25
C PHE A 136 16.62 8.00 -3.74
N ASP A 137 15.54 8.28 -3.01
CA ASP A 137 15.49 8.31 -1.55
C ASP A 137 14.57 7.21 -1.01
N ARG A 138 15.13 6.41 -0.10
CA ARG A 138 14.45 5.21 0.40
C ARG A 138 13.26 5.55 1.30
N ASP A 139 13.38 6.58 2.12
CA ASP A 139 12.31 6.93 3.06
C ASP A 139 11.11 7.47 2.29
N THR A 140 11.36 8.32 1.30
CA THR A 140 10.33 8.79 0.35
C THR A 140 9.68 7.62 -0.39
N ALA A 141 10.47 6.63 -0.83
CA ALA A 141 9.92 5.44 -1.47
C ALA A 141 8.97 4.66 -0.55
N HIS A 142 9.40 4.40 0.69
CA HIS A 142 8.57 3.68 1.67
C HIS A 142 7.29 4.45 2.02
N GLU A 143 7.33 5.79 2.07
CA GLU A 143 6.13 6.62 2.28
C GLU A 143 5.12 6.43 1.14
N VAL A 144 5.59 6.42 -0.12
CA VAL A 144 4.74 6.14 -1.28
C VAL A 144 4.20 4.71 -1.23
N THR A 145 5.05 3.71 -0.96
CA THR A 145 4.63 2.32 -0.80
C THR A 145 3.56 2.18 0.28
N LEU A 146 3.75 2.80 1.45
CA LEU A 146 2.78 2.73 2.55
C LEU A 146 1.45 3.36 2.13
N ALA A 147 1.46 4.53 1.51
CA ALA A 147 0.24 5.19 1.03
C ALA A 147 -0.51 4.29 0.03
N ASN A 148 0.21 3.69 -0.91
CA ASN A 148 -0.31 2.75 -1.89
C ASN A 148 -0.95 1.51 -1.22
N LEU A 149 -0.24 0.87 -0.28
CA LEU A 149 -0.74 -0.31 0.44
C LEU A 149 -1.97 0.00 1.30
N LEU A 150 -2.02 1.17 1.93
CA LEU A 150 -3.20 1.63 2.67
C LEU A 150 -4.42 1.76 1.75
N GLN A 151 -4.24 2.38 0.58
CA GLN A 151 -5.31 2.51 -0.41
C GLN A 151 -5.79 1.16 -0.95
N ARG A 152 -4.89 0.19 -1.12
CA ARG A 152 -5.29 -1.19 -1.46
C ARG A 152 -6.12 -1.87 -0.37
N ARG A 153 -5.95 -1.45 0.88
CA ARG A 153 -6.77 -1.91 2.02
C ARG A 153 -8.05 -1.09 2.21
N GLY A 154 -8.30 -0.10 1.37
CA GLY A 154 -9.50 0.76 1.45
C GLY A 154 -9.33 2.00 2.32
N TYR A 155 -8.12 2.26 2.85
CA TYR A 155 -7.83 3.46 3.61
C TYR A 155 -7.25 4.56 2.71
N GLU A 156 -7.74 5.79 2.85
CA GLU A 156 -7.20 6.91 2.07
C GLU A 156 -5.73 7.21 2.43
N ASN A 157 -5.40 7.17 3.72
CA ASN A 157 -4.09 7.47 4.28
C ASN A 157 -3.98 6.93 5.72
N LEU A 158 -2.82 7.12 6.35
CA LEU A 158 -2.57 6.66 7.73
C LEU A 158 -3.50 7.35 8.76
N GLY A 159 -3.88 8.61 8.51
CA GLY A 159 -4.83 9.33 9.35
C GLY A 159 -6.19 8.64 9.45
N ALA A 160 -6.69 8.08 8.34
CA ALA A 160 -7.93 7.31 8.32
C ALA A 160 -7.86 6.07 9.23
N VAL A 161 -6.73 5.34 9.20
CA VAL A 161 -6.50 4.19 10.08
C VAL A 161 -6.46 4.61 11.56
N LEU A 162 -5.79 5.72 11.85
CA LEU A 162 -5.67 6.24 13.21
C LEU A 162 -7.01 6.72 13.75
N GLU A 163 -7.86 7.33 12.92
CA GLU A 163 -9.18 7.78 13.33
C GLU A 163 -10.11 6.59 13.63
N GLU A 164 -10.15 5.56 12.76
CA GLU A 164 -10.91 4.34 13.02
C GLU A 164 -10.45 3.66 14.32
N GLY A 165 -9.13 3.56 14.53
CA GLY A 165 -8.57 3.02 15.76
C GLY A 165 -8.92 3.86 17.00
N ARG A 166 -8.97 5.19 16.87
CA ARG A 166 -9.38 6.10 17.95
C ARG A 166 -10.85 5.92 18.29
N GLU A 167 -11.72 5.81 17.29
CA GLU A 167 -13.14 5.56 17.50
C GLU A 167 -13.36 4.22 18.20
N GLU A 168 -12.70 3.16 17.75
CA GLU A 168 -12.83 1.84 18.37
C GLU A 168 -12.28 1.82 19.80
N GLY A 169 -11.17 2.51 20.04
CA GLY A 169 -10.64 2.70 21.39
C GLY A 169 -11.61 3.42 22.32
N GLN A 170 -12.35 4.41 21.83
CA GLN A 170 -13.40 5.09 22.62
C GLN A 170 -14.57 4.15 22.93
N ARG A 171 -15.03 3.37 21.95
CA ARG A 171 -16.09 2.38 22.14
C ARG A 171 -15.67 1.32 23.16
N GLU A 172 -14.46 0.79 23.05
CA GLU A 172 -13.94 -0.18 24.03
C GLU A 172 -13.78 0.42 25.42
N GLY A 173 -13.32 1.68 25.50
CA GLY A 173 -13.27 2.41 26.77
C GLY A 173 -14.64 2.54 27.44
N GLN A 174 -15.68 2.85 26.67
CA GLN A 174 -17.06 2.89 27.16
C GLN A 174 -17.53 1.53 27.64
N ARG A 175 -17.28 0.46 26.87
CA ARG A 175 -17.63 -0.92 27.26
C ARG A 175 -16.94 -1.34 28.54
N ALA A 176 -15.63 -1.09 28.65
CA ALA A 176 -14.85 -1.38 29.85
C ALA A 176 -15.40 -0.63 31.07
N ALA A 177 -15.72 0.67 30.93
CA ALA A 177 -16.30 1.47 32.00
C ALA A 177 -17.66 0.93 32.47
N LEU A 178 -18.53 0.51 31.55
CA LEU A 178 -19.82 -0.09 31.89
C LEU A 178 -19.67 -1.44 32.60
N ARG A 179 -18.79 -2.33 32.10
CA ARG A 179 -18.48 -3.62 32.76
C ARG A 179 -17.97 -3.40 34.19
N GLU A 180 -17.10 -2.41 34.39
CA GLU A 180 -16.61 -2.04 35.71
C GLU A 180 -17.74 -1.48 36.59
N ALA A 181 -18.59 -0.61 36.04
CA ALA A 181 -19.72 -0.02 36.75
C ALA A 181 -20.70 -1.10 37.25
N VAL A 182 -21.08 -2.05 36.40
CA VAL A 182 -21.92 -3.20 36.76
C VAL A 182 -21.31 -3.96 37.94
N THR A 183 -20.03 -4.33 37.80
CA THR A 183 -19.30 -5.06 38.85
C THR A 183 -19.25 -4.27 40.16
N ARG A 184 -19.05 -2.95 40.08
CA ARG A 184 -18.97 -2.05 41.23
C ARG A 184 -20.31 -1.94 41.94
N VAL A 185 -21.42 -1.80 41.22
CA VAL A 185 -22.77 -1.75 41.80
C VAL A 185 -23.12 -3.07 42.48
N LEU A 186 -22.94 -4.21 41.82
CA LEU A 186 -23.22 -5.53 42.40
C LEU A 186 -22.43 -5.76 43.70
N ARG A 187 -21.13 -5.43 43.68
CA ARG A 187 -20.26 -5.51 44.88
C ARG A 187 -20.74 -4.57 45.99
N ALA A 188 -21.06 -3.32 45.67
CA ALA A 188 -21.54 -2.34 46.65
C ALA A 188 -22.85 -2.79 47.32
N ARG A 189 -23.67 -3.57 46.60
CA ARG A 189 -24.90 -4.19 47.12
C ARG A 189 -24.67 -5.52 47.85
N GLY A 190 -23.43 -6.00 47.92
CA GLY A 190 -23.10 -7.29 48.54
C GLY A 190 -23.55 -8.51 47.73
N LEU A 191 -23.83 -8.34 46.43
CA LEU A 191 -24.19 -9.44 45.54
C LEU A 191 -22.91 -10.10 45.02
N GLU A 192 -22.73 -11.38 45.31
CA GLU A 192 -21.57 -12.14 44.83
C GLU A 192 -21.62 -12.31 43.31
N VAL A 193 -20.50 -11.94 42.65
CA VAL A 193 -20.31 -12.14 41.21
C VAL A 193 -19.37 -13.32 41.01
N THR A 194 -19.91 -14.43 40.50
CA THR A 194 -19.14 -15.65 40.23
C THR A 194 -18.16 -15.45 39.08
N GLU A 195 -17.19 -16.35 38.95
CA GLU A 195 -16.21 -16.28 37.85
C GLU A 195 -16.88 -16.38 36.47
N THR A 196 -17.92 -17.22 36.35
CA THR A 196 -18.73 -17.34 35.12
C THR A 196 -19.41 -16.02 34.76
N GLN A 197 -19.94 -15.29 35.74
CA GLN A 197 -20.58 -13.99 35.52
C GLN A 197 -19.55 -12.91 35.16
N ARG A 198 -18.36 -12.93 35.75
CA ARG A 198 -17.26 -12.05 35.35
C ARG A 198 -16.83 -12.30 33.91
N ALA A 199 -16.68 -13.56 33.53
CA ALA A 199 -16.36 -13.93 32.16
C ALA A 199 -17.45 -13.46 31.18
N LYS A 200 -18.74 -13.61 31.54
CA LYS A 200 -19.87 -13.09 30.76
C LYS A 200 -19.79 -11.58 30.56
N LEU A 201 -19.52 -10.82 31.63
CA LEU A 201 -19.36 -9.37 31.56
C LEU A 201 -18.18 -8.95 30.68
N LEU A 202 -17.03 -9.60 30.81
CA LEU A 202 -15.83 -9.29 30.02
C LEU A 202 -16.03 -9.58 28.53
N ALA A 203 -16.75 -10.64 28.19
CA ALA A 203 -17.04 -11.01 26.81
C ALA A 203 -18.14 -10.15 26.16
N GLU A 204 -18.93 -9.41 26.94
CA GLU A 204 -20.06 -8.66 26.41
C GLU A 204 -19.61 -7.40 25.66
N SER A 205 -19.94 -7.31 24.38
CA SER A 205 -19.57 -6.21 23.50
C SER A 205 -20.72 -5.22 23.22
N GLU A 206 -21.96 -5.58 23.54
CA GLU A 206 -23.12 -4.74 23.28
C GLU A 206 -23.32 -3.72 24.41
N VAL A 207 -23.07 -2.44 24.09
CA VAL A 207 -23.21 -1.31 25.02
C VAL A 207 -24.62 -1.28 25.63
N ALA A 208 -25.66 -1.43 24.81
CA ALA A 208 -27.03 -1.41 25.29
C ALA A 208 -27.34 -2.54 26.29
N ARG A 209 -26.70 -3.70 26.14
CA ARG A 209 -26.88 -4.80 27.10
C ARG A 209 -26.15 -4.50 28.40
N LEU A 210 -24.93 -3.96 28.34
CA LEU A 210 -24.19 -3.53 29.51
C LEU A 210 -24.92 -2.42 30.29
N GLU A 211 -25.57 -1.49 29.60
CA GLU A 211 -26.41 -0.45 30.22
C GLU A 211 -27.62 -1.06 30.92
N ARG A 212 -28.36 -1.99 30.27
CA ARG A 212 -29.45 -2.71 30.91
C ARG A 212 -29.00 -3.49 32.14
N TRP A 213 -27.85 -4.17 32.07
CA TRP A 213 -27.28 -4.86 33.22
C TRP A 213 -26.87 -3.90 34.34
N LEU A 214 -26.40 -2.69 34.01
CA LEU A 214 -26.07 -1.67 35.01
C LEU A 214 -27.33 -1.20 35.74
N GLU A 215 -28.41 -0.94 35.01
CA GLU A 215 -29.71 -0.58 35.58
C GLU A 215 -30.29 -1.72 36.44
N ALA A 216 -30.32 -2.94 35.91
CA ALA A 216 -30.78 -4.12 36.63
C ALA A 216 -29.97 -4.37 37.91
N SER A 217 -28.64 -4.16 37.85
CA SER A 217 -27.75 -4.30 39.00
C SER A 217 -28.12 -3.39 40.16
N ALA A 218 -28.83 -2.29 39.95
CA ALA A 218 -29.30 -1.42 41.03
C ALA A 218 -30.50 -2.01 41.80
N VAL A 219 -31.32 -2.86 41.17
CA VAL A 219 -32.62 -3.30 41.72
C VAL A 219 -32.74 -4.81 41.93
N SER A 220 -32.01 -5.64 41.18
CA SER A 220 -32.11 -7.12 41.23
C SER A 220 -31.72 -7.69 42.59
N SER A 221 -32.24 -8.86 42.97
CA SER A 221 -31.89 -9.51 44.24
C SER A 221 -30.65 -10.41 44.17
N SER A 222 -30.14 -10.68 42.96
CA SER A 222 -28.93 -11.46 42.72
C SER A 222 -28.17 -10.97 41.48
N ALA A 223 -26.87 -11.31 41.39
CA ALA A 223 -26.06 -11.05 40.20
C ALA A 223 -26.56 -11.85 38.98
N GLU A 224 -27.15 -13.02 39.19
CA GLU A 224 -27.73 -13.83 38.10
C GLU A 224 -28.94 -13.14 37.48
N GLN A 225 -29.83 -12.58 38.31
CA GLN A 225 -30.98 -11.81 37.82
C GLN A 225 -30.55 -10.51 37.14
N ALA A 226 -29.51 -9.84 37.65
CA ALA A 226 -29.01 -8.60 37.06
C ALA A 226 -28.37 -8.82 35.67
N LEU A 227 -27.77 -9.99 35.45
CA LEU A 227 -27.04 -10.36 34.23
C LEU A 227 -27.85 -11.32 33.34
N SER A 228 -29.17 -11.39 33.51
CA SER A 228 -30.06 -12.20 32.67
C SER A 228 -30.22 -11.58 31.27
N GLU A 229 -30.83 -12.34 30.35
CA GLU A 229 -30.97 -11.95 28.93
C GLU A 229 -32.31 -11.27 28.58
N GLU A 230 -33.08 -10.78 29.55
CA GLU A 230 -34.32 -10.05 29.23
C GLU A 230 -34.08 -8.72 28.49
#